data_AF-A0A9E0PAC0-F1
#
_entry.id   AF-A0A9E0PAC0-F1
#
_cell.length_a   1.000
_cell.length_b   1.000
_cell.length_c   1.000
_cell.angle_alpha   90.00
_cell.angle_beta   90.00
_cell.angle_gamma   90.00
#
_symmetry.space_group_name_H-M   'P 1'
#
loop_
_entity.id
_entity.type
_entity.pdbx_description
1 polymer ?
#
loop_
_entity_poly.entity_id
_entity_poly.type
_entity_poly.pdbx_seq_one_letter_code
_entity_poly.pdbx_strand_id
1 'polypeptide(L)'
;MRIQKEWLLLLALSAPAMAVESAPVPTSDNHDEAATVKAPQARLPLDDMRAFVEVFERIRASYVEPVEDRTLFENAIRGMLSSLDPHSAYLDSKDFEQLQNTTSGEFGGLGIEVVMEDGLVRVVSPIDDTPAARAGIQTGDYIIKLDGSAVQGMTLAQAIGLMRGKPGSKIILTVIRKGEEPRELTLVRAKIETSSIKGRLLEEGYGLIRISQFQVHTGRDFNRDVEKLRVESKGKLRGLVLDLRNNPGGVLDGAVAVSDALLESGIIVSTRGRQEGAGQEFLATPGDVLAGVPVVVLVNGGSASASEIVAGALQDNRRALVVGTTSFGKGSVQTVLPLNAGKGIKLTTARYYTPSGRSIQAEGIKPDIVVNPARVSVLEGGLSVREADLQGHLGNDGKAAEKAAADSKAKADSKTLVEQDYQLNEALNILKAAAWSTLPTVAPVAPPVEKAALARTSTAAG
;
A
#
# COMPACT_ATOMS: atom_id res chain seq x y z
N MET A 1 17.71 -13.57 -63.83
CA MET A 1 18.83 -12.60 -63.71
C MET A 1 19.37 -12.71 -62.29
N ARG A 2 20.42 -13.52 -62.03
CA ARG A 2 21.87 -13.20 -62.04
C ARG A 2 22.23 -12.10 -61.00
N ILE A 3 22.70 -12.40 -59.77
CA ILE A 3 24.00 -12.92 -59.24
C ILE A 3 25.11 -11.82 -59.08
N GLN A 4 25.79 -11.82 -57.92
CA GLN A 4 27.16 -11.36 -57.51
C GLN A 4 27.28 -10.01 -56.78
N LYS A 5 28.08 -9.74 -55.73
CA LYS A 5 29.25 -10.28 -54.95
C LYS A 5 30.37 -9.21 -54.94
N GLU A 6 30.71 -8.73 -53.73
CA GLU A 6 32.02 -8.27 -53.15
C GLU A 6 33.05 -7.44 -53.96
N TRP A 7 33.78 -6.51 -53.29
CA TRP A 7 35.25 -6.57 -53.01
C TRP A 7 35.79 -5.33 -52.24
N LEU A 8 36.90 -5.58 -51.52
CA LEU A 8 37.76 -4.83 -50.57
C LEU A 8 38.27 -3.41 -50.92
N LEU A 9 38.70 -2.63 -49.89
CA LEU A 9 40.11 -2.15 -49.77
C LEU A 9 40.52 -1.67 -48.35
N LEU A 10 41.73 -2.08 -47.94
CA LEU A 10 42.53 -1.68 -46.76
C LEU A 10 43.27 -0.35 -47.00
N LEU A 11 43.59 0.40 -45.93
CA LEU A 11 44.85 1.16 -45.84
C LEU A 11 45.22 1.51 -44.39
N ALA A 12 46.42 1.09 -44.00
CA ALA A 12 47.11 1.39 -42.75
C ALA A 12 48.02 2.62 -42.92
N LEU A 13 48.24 3.40 -41.86
CA LEU A 13 49.40 4.28 -41.75
C LEU A 13 49.85 4.45 -40.29
N SER A 14 51.16 4.59 -40.19
CA SER A 14 52.11 4.32 -39.10
C SER A 14 52.35 5.48 -38.12
N ALA A 15 52.80 5.12 -36.91
CA ALA A 15 53.40 6.01 -35.90
C ALA A 15 54.78 6.57 -36.30
N PRO A 16 55.32 7.53 -35.53
CA PRO A 16 56.58 7.25 -34.84
C PRO A 16 56.63 7.72 -33.37
N ALA A 17 57.55 7.10 -32.62
CA ALA A 17 57.93 7.35 -31.23
C ALA A 17 59.04 8.42 -31.11
N MET A 18 59.26 8.97 -29.90
CA MET A 18 60.58 9.11 -29.22
C MET A 18 60.46 9.83 -27.86
N ALA A 19 61.34 9.45 -26.94
CA ALA A 19 61.32 9.68 -25.48
C ALA A 19 62.32 10.76 -25.01
N VAL A 20 62.18 11.24 -23.75
CA VAL A 20 63.22 11.85 -22.87
C VAL A 20 62.74 11.66 -21.41
N GLU A 21 63.32 10.76 -20.59
CA GLU A 21 64.53 10.82 -19.74
C GLU A 21 64.35 11.56 -18.38
N SER A 22 64.94 11.00 -17.32
CA SER A 22 64.58 11.11 -15.90
C SER A 22 65.68 11.68 -14.99
N ALA A 23 65.33 12.26 -13.81
CA ALA A 23 65.97 12.16 -12.46
C ALA A 23 65.79 13.46 -11.59
N PRO A 24 66.06 13.50 -10.25
CA PRO A 24 65.60 12.62 -9.13
C PRO A 24 65.13 13.36 -7.81
N VAL A 25 64.26 12.70 -6.99
CA VAL A 25 64.23 12.50 -5.49
C VAL A 25 64.26 13.75 -4.53
N PRO A 26 63.39 13.88 -3.47
CA PRO A 26 63.45 13.01 -2.29
C PRO A 26 62.16 12.48 -1.66
N THR A 27 62.38 11.35 -1.02
CA THR A 27 61.55 10.52 -0.14
C THR A 27 61.07 11.25 1.10
N SER A 28 59.80 11.08 1.46
CA SER A 28 59.37 11.04 2.85
C SER A 28 58.50 9.81 3.05
N ASP A 29 59.07 8.85 3.77
CA ASP A 29 58.37 7.70 4.33
C ASP A 29 57.15 8.17 5.13
N ASN A 30 55.99 7.62 4.81
CA ASN A 30 54.97 7.27 5.77
C ASN A 30 54.13 6.15 5.16
N HIS A 31 54.54 4.92 5.49
CA HIS A 31 53.73 3.73 5.33
C HIS A 31 52.51 3.81 6.24
N ASP A 32 51.39 4.30 5.71
CA ASP A 32 50.07 3.82 6.16
C ASP A 32 49.63 2.77 5.15
N GLU A 33 49.94 1.51 5.47
CA GLU A 33 49.28 0.35 4.88
C GLU A 33 47.77 0.49 5.11
N ALA A 34 47.07 1.02 4.12
CA ALA A 34 45.64 0.82 3.98
C ALA A 34 45.42 -0.68 3.78
N ALA A 35 45.22 -1.39 4.88
CA ALA A 35 44.85 -2.78 4.92
C ALA A 35 43.59 -2.97 4.07
N THR A 36 43.79 -3.49 2.86
CA THR A 36 42.73 -4.01 2.03
C THR A 36 42.18 -5.26 2.70
N VAL A 37 41.16 -5.08 3.56
CA VAL A 37 40.40 -6.19 4.11
C VAL A 37 39.56 -6.79 2.99
N LYS A 38 40.18 -7.67 2.18
CA LYS A 38 39.43 -8.63 1.38
C LYS A 38 38.67 -9.52 2.36
N ALA A 39 37.34 -9.49 2.29
CA ALA A 39 36.48 -10.41 3.02
C ALA A 39 36.99 -11.86 2.81
N PRO A 40 37.20 -12.64 3.88
CA PRO A 40 37.69 -14.01 3.73
C PRO A 40 36.65 -14.80 2.94
N GLN A 41 37.06 -15.45 1.86
CA GLN A 41 36.26 -16.49 1.22
C GLN A 41 36.01 -17.56 2.30
N ALA A 42 34.80 -17.58 2.83
CA ALA A 42 34.40 -18.51 3.88
C ALA A 42 34.59 -19.95 3.35
N ARG A 43 35.60 -20.65 3.86
CA ARG A 43 35.73 -22.09 3.66
C ARG A 43 34.57 -22.75 4.40
N LEU A 44 33.93 -23.74 3.75
CA LEU A 44 32.86 -24.51 4.38
C LEU A 44 33.39 -25.15 5.68
N PRO A 45 32.67 -25.04 6.82
CA PRO A 45 33.11 -25.61 8.08
C PRO A 45 32.90 -27.13 8.07
N LEU A 46 33.94 -27.88 7.71
CA LEU A 46 33.85 -29.33 7.48
C LEU A 46 33.45 -30.12 8.73
N ASP A 47 33.88 -29.69 9.92
CA ASP A 47 33.55 -30.39 11.16
C ASP A 47 32.08 -30.19 11.55
N ASP A 48 31.53 -28.97 11.38
CA ASP A 48 30.10 -28.72 11.58
C ASP A 48 29.23 -29.50 10.58
N MET A 49 29.68 -29.62 9.32
CA MET A 49 29.00 -30.44 8.32
C MET A 49 29.00 -31.93 8.70
N ARG A 50 30.11 -32.45 9.24
CA ARG A 50 30.18 -33.83 9.74
C ARG A 50 29.23 -34.05 10.90
N ALA A 51 29.23 -33.16 11.88
CA ALA A 51 28.33 -33.24 13.02
C ALA A 51 26.85 -33.19 12.57
N PHE A 52 26.50 -32.33 11.61
CA PHE A 52 25.16 -32.28 11.04
C PHE A 52 24.74 -33.61 10.40
N VAL A 53 25.61 -34.21 9.59
CA VAL A 53 25.34 -35.51 8.96
C VAL A 53 25.25 -36.64 10.00
N GLU A 54 26.10 -36.63 11.02
CA GLU A 54 26.06 -37.62 12.11
C GLU A 54 24.73 -37.57 12.87
N VAL A 55 24.26 -36.37 13.21
CA VAL A 55 22.95 -36.17 13.86
C VAL A 55 21.81 -36.66 12.96
N PHE A 56 21.84 -36.30 11.68
CA PHE A 56 20.85 -36.75 10.70
C PHE A 56 20.76 -38.29 10.62
N GLU A 57 21.90 -38.99 10.47
CA GLU A 57 21.93 -40.44 10.40
C GLU A 57 21.50 -41.09 11.73
N ARG A 58 21.86 -40.49 12.87
CA ARG A 58 21.45 -41.00 14.19
C ARG A 58 19.94 -40.94 14.37
N ILE A 59 19.30 -39.84 13.96
CA ILE A 59 17.83 -39.70 13.98
C ILE A 59 17.20 -40.76 13.08
N ARG A 60 17.66 -40.86 11.82
CA ARG A 60 17.14 -41.82 10.84
C ARG A 60 17.23 -43.27 11.31
N ALA A 61 18.30 -43.64 12.00
CA ALA A 61 18.53 -45.01 12.47
C ALA A 61 17.87 -45.34 13.83
N SER A 62 17.66 -44.34 14.70
CA SER A 62 17.33 -44.58 16.12
C SER A 62 16.01 -43.96 16.58
N TYR A 63 15.39 -43.07 15.78
CA TYR A 63 14.08 -42.53 16.13
C TYR A 63 13.01 -43.62 16.07
N VAL A 64 12.08 -43.59 17.02
CA VAL A 64 11.10 -44.67 17.27
C VAL A 64 10.14 -44.89 16.09
N GLU A 65 9.91 -43.87 15.28
CA GLU A 65 9.06 -43.92 14.08
C GLU A 65 9.87 -43.62 12.82
N PRO A 66 9.59 -44.26 11.67
CA PRO A 66 10.20 -43.89 10.41
C PRO A 66 9.85 -42.45 10.03
N VAL A 67 10.85 -41.66 9.65
CA VAL A 67 10.67 -40.29 9.12
C VAL A 67 11.33 -40.19 7.76
N GLU A 68 10.66 -39.57 6.80
CA GLU A 68 11.22 -39.34 5.48
C GLU A 68 12.39 -38.35 5.52
N ASP A 69 13.48 -38.66 4.82
CA ASP A 69 14.69 -37.82 4.73
C ASP A 69 14.35 -36.37 4.34
N ARG A 70 13.41 -36.20 3.38
CA ARG A 70 12.95 -34.88 2.93
C ARG A 70 12.36 -34.05 4.08
N THR A 71 11.58 -34.70 4.95
CA THR A 71 10.96 -34.04 6.11
C THR A 71 12.02 -33.57 7.10
N LEU A 72 13.06 -34.40 7.35
CA LEU A 72 14.18 -34.02 8.20
C LEU A 72 14.95 -32.81 7.65
N PHE A 73 15.27 -32.81 6.35
CA PHE A 73 15.94 -31.67 5.71
C PHE A 73 15.09 -30.39 5.73
N GLU A 74 13.79 -30.48 5.43
CA GLU A 74 12.89 -29.32 5.48
C GLU A 74 12.76 -28.76 6.90
N ASN A 75 12.70 -29.63 7.92
CA ASN A 75 12.72 -29.22 9.33
C ASN A 75 14.04 -28.56 9.72
N ALA A 76 15.19 -29.08 9.28
CA ALA A 76 16.49 -28.46 9.53
C ALA A 76 16.56 -27.04 8.94
N ILE A 77 16.11 -26.86 7.69
CA ILE A 77 16.07 -25.53 7.02
C ILE A 77 15.15 -24.57 7.79
N ARG A 78 13.96 -25.02 8.19
CA ARG A 78 13.01 -24.22 8.99
C ARG A 78 13.60 -23.84 10.35
N GLY A 79 14.31 -24.75 11.01
CA GLY A 79 15.00 -24.50 12.28
C GLY A 79 16.09 -23.43 12.16
N MET A 80 16.90 -23.49 11.09
CA MET A 80 17.93 -22.47 10.82
C MET A 80 17.33 -21.08 10.65
N LEU A 81 16.25 -20.95 9.88
CA LEU A 81 15.65 -19.64 9.55
C LEU A 81 14.87 -19.04 10.73
N SER A 82 14.10 -19.86 11.45
CA SER A 82 13.32 -19.40 12.62
C SER A 82 14.20 -18.90 13.77
N SER A 83 15.47 -19.34 13.83
CA SER A 83 16.44 -18.88 14.82
C SER A 83 17.05 -17.52 14.47
N LEU A 84 16.88 -17.01 13.24
CA LEU A 84 17.43 -15.71 12.82
C LEU A 84 16.54 -14.56 13.30
N ASP A 85 15.25 -14.60 12.94
CA ASP A 85 14.26 -13.58 13.24
C ASP A 85 12.84 -14.11 12.93
N PRO A 86 11.74 -13.49 13.44
CA PRO A 86 10.37 -13.97 13.22
C PRO A 86 9.81 -13.71 11.81
N HIS A 87 10.60 -13.16 10.89
CA HIS A 87 10.20 -12.79 9.53
C HIS A 87 10.93 -13.60 8.45
N SER A 88 12.02 -14.27 8.81
CA SER A 88 12.78 -15.16 7.94
C SER A 88 12.14 -16.56 7.95
N ALA A 89 11.81 -17.07 6.76
CA ALA A 89 11.05 -18.32 6.63
C ALA A 89 11.38 -19.07 5.34
N TYR A 90 11.34 -20.40 5.43
CA TYR A 90 11.35 -21.27 4.26
C TYR A 90 9.94 -21.38 3.70
N LEU A 91 9.82 -21.17 2.39
CA LEU A 91 8.57 -21.23 1.65
C LEU A 91 8.57 -22.50 0.82
N ASP A 92 7.66 -23.40 1.12
CA ASP A 92 7.36 -24.49 0.20
C ASP A 92 6.64 -23.95 -1.05
N SER A 93 6.34 -24.82 -2.01
CA SER A 93 5.74 -24.41 -3.27
C SER A 93 4.39 -23.69 -3.10
N LYS A 94 3.60 -24.11 -2.11
CA LYS A 94 2.29 -23.53 -1.83
C LYS A 94 2.42 -22.17 -1.14
N ASP A 95 3.29 -22.08 -0.13
CA ASP A 95 3.55 -20.83 0.59
C ASP A 95 4.19 -19.78 -0.33
N PHE A 96 5.07 -20.20 -1.23
CA PHE A 96 5.72 -19.34 -2.21
C PHE A 96 4.71 -18.79 -3.23
N GLU A 97 3.84 -19.64 -3.79
CA GLU A 97 2.77 -19.21 -4.69
C GLU A 97 1.78 -18.28 -3.98
N GLN A 98 1.39 -18.60 -2.74
CA GLN A 98 0.48 -17.75 -1.96
C GLN A 98 1.09 -16.38 -1.67
N LEU A 99 2.39 -16.32 -1.35
CA LEU A 99 3.11 -15.05 -1.17
C LEU A 99 3.10 -14.24 -2.46
N GLN A 100 3.44 -14.87 -3.59
CA GLN A 100 3.43 -14.22 -4.90
C GLN A 100 2.05 -13.63 -5.21
N ASN A 101 1.00 -14.43 -5.12
CA ASN A 101 -0.38 -14.00 -5.39
C ASN A 101 -0.80 -12.82 -4.49
N THR A 102 -0.41 -12.86 -3.22
CA THR A 102 -0.71 -11.80 -2.25
C THR A 102 0.02 -10.50 -2.62
N THR A 103 1.30 -10.58 -3.01
CA THR A 103 2.12 -9.41 -3.36
C THR A 103 1.81 -8.83 -4.74
N SER A 104 1.44 -9.67 -5.70
CA SER A 104 1.01 -9.20 -7.02
C SER A 104 -0.40 -8.63 -6.99
N GLY A 105 -1.25 -9.13 -6.07
CA GLY A 105 -2.69 -8.89 -6.09
C GLY A 105 -3.42 -9.74 -7.14
N GLU A 106 -2.74 -10.76 -7.67
CA GLU A 106 -3.17 -11.51 -8.83
C GLU A 106 -3.19 -13.00 -8.52
N PHE A 107 -4.21 -13.73 -8.98
CA PHE A 107 -4.23 -15.19 -8.87
C PHE A 107 -4.90 -15.83 -10.08
N GLY A 108 -4.54 -17.08 -10.36
CA GLY A 108 -5.20 -17.88 -11.40
C GLY A 108 -6.54 -18.43 -10.91
N GLY A 109 -7.65 -18.05 -11.55
CA GLY A 109 -8.98 -18.49 -11.14
C GLY A 109 -10.11 -17.99 -12.01
N LEU A 110 -11.32 -17.97 -11.44
CA LEU A 110 -12.56 -17.67 -12.15
C LEU A 110 -13.10 -16.27 -11.86
N GLY A 111 -12.65 -15.64 -10.77
CA GLY A 111 -13.12 -14.32 -10.33
C GLY A 111 -14.48 -14.38 -9.64
N ILE A 112 -14.63 -15.23 -8.62
CA ILE A 112 -15.88 -15.40 -7.86
C ILE A 112 -15.58 -15.33 -6.37
N GLU A 113 -16.36 -14.53 -5.65
CA GLU A 113 -16.44 -14.62 -4.20
C GLU A 113 -17.50 -15.64 -3.80
N VAL A 114 -17.11 -16.58 -2.95
CA VAL A 114 -17.97 -17.70 -2.53
C VAL A 114 -17.93 -17.89 -1.02
N VAL A 115 -19.03 -18.41 -0.49
CA VAL A 115 -19.15 -18.86 0.90
C VAL A 115 -19.74 -20.26 0.92
N MET A 116 -19.51 -20.99 2.02
CA MET A 116 -20.18 -22.26 2.24
C MET A 116 -21.52 -21.99 2.93
N GLU A 117 -22.61 -22.51 2.37
CA GLU A 117 -23.97 -22.41 2.92
C GLU A 117 -24.66 -23.77 2.75
N ASP A 118 -25.12 -24.35 3.86
CA ASP A 118 -25.77 -25.66 3.91
C ASP A 118 -25.01 -26.80 3.18
N GLY A 119 -23.68 -26.75 3.21
CA GLY A 119 -22.81 -27.75 2.57
C GLY A 119 -22.67 -27.60 1.05
N LEU A 120 -23.19 -26.51 0.48
CA LEU A 120 -22.99 -26.10 -0.91
C LEU A 120 -22.18 -24.80 -0.99
N VAL A 121 -21.56 -24.58 -2.15
CA VAL A 121 -20.79 -23.36 -2.40
C VAL A 121 -21.73 -22.30 -2.98
N ARG A 122 -22.11 -21.31 -2.18
CA ARG A 122 -22.93 -20.18 -2.63
C ARG A 122 -22.05 -19.04 -3.15
N VAL A 123 -22.43 -18.49 -4.29
CA VAL A 123 -21.84 -17.28 -4.86
C VAL A 123 -22.32 -16.06 -4.09
N VAL A 124 -21.38 -15.32 -3.52
CA VAL A 124 -21.62 -13.99 -2.94
C VAL A 124 -21.67 -12.97 -4.05
N SER A 125 -20.65 -12.92 -4.90
CA SER A 125 -20.58 -11.99 -6.02
C SER A 125 -19.57 -12.46 -7.07
N PRO A 126 -19.90 -12.40 -8.38
CA PRO A 126 -18.89 -12.45 -9.42
C PRO A 126 -18.07 -11.15 -9.42
N ILE A 127 -16.78 -11.25 -9.69
CA ILE A 127 -15.94 -10.06 -9.89
C ILE A 127 -16.15 -9.58 -11.34
N ASP A 128 -16.37 -8.29 -11.53
CA ASP A 128 -16.57 -7.70 -12.86
C ASP A 128 -15.38 -8.00 -13.79
N ASP A 129 -15.67 -8.11 -15.08
CA ASP A 129 -14.67 -8.41 -16.13
C ASP A 129 -13.87 -9.72 -15.94
N THR A 130 -14.36 -10.64 -15.13
CA THR A 130 -13.74 -11.97 -14.93
C THR A 130 -14.46 -13.09 -15.72
N PRO A 131 -13.83 -14.27 -15.89
CA PRO A 131 -14.48 -15.41 -16.55
C PRO A 131 -15.86 -15.75 -15.99
N ALA A 132 -16.06 -15.62 -14.68
CA ALA A 132 -17.34 -15.90 -14.05
C ALA A 132 -18.43 -14.90 -14.38
N ALA A 133 -18.12 -13.60 -14.33
CA ALA A 133 -19.06 -12.56 -14.74
C ALA A 133 -19.46 -12.74 -16.21
N ARG A 134 -18.49 -13.00 -17.10
CA ARG A 134 -18.74 -13.29 -18.53
C ARG A 134 -19.56 -14.56 -18.75
N ALA A 135 -19.46 -15.55 -17.86
CA ALA A 135 -20.24 -16.78 -17.91
C ALA A 135 -21.67 -16.63 -17.37
N GLY A 136 -22.07 -15.43 -16.92
CA GLY A 136 -23.43 -15.15 -16.43
C GLY A 136 -23.72 -15.68 -15.02
N ILE A 137 -22.68 -16.02 -14.25
CA ILE A 137 -22.80 -16.36 -12.83
C ILE A 137 -23.24 -15.11 -12.07
N GLN A 138 -24.20 -15.26 -11.15
CA GLN A 138 -24.77 -14.15 -10.38
C GLN A 138 -24.71 -14.40 -8.88
N THR A 139 -24.86 -13.34 -8.09
CA THR A 139 -25.07 -13.42 -6.64
C THR A 139 -26.24 -14.35 -6.31
N GLY A 140 -26.02 -15.26 -5.37
CA GLY A 140 -27.02 -16.22 -4.91
C GLY A 140 -27.06 -17.53 -5.71
N ASP A 141 -26.28 -17.66 -6.78
CA ASP A 141 -26.09 -18.93 -7.47
C ASP A 141 -25.40 -19.96 -6.55
N TYR A 142 -25.74 -21.24 -6.67
CA TYR A 142 -25.08 -22.33 -5.95
C TYR A 142 -24.27 -23.19 -6.93
N ILE A 143 -22.98 -23.38 -6.63
CA ILE A 143 -22.13 -24.31 -7.35
C ILE A 143 -22.28 -25.67 -6.67
N ILE A 144 -22.78 -26.66 -7.41
CA ILE A 144 -23.07 -28.01 -6.89
C ILE A 144 -22.07 -29.07 -7.38
N LYS A 145 -21.36 -28.83 -8.49
CA LYS A 145 -20.26 -29.68 -8.97
C LYS A 145 -19.11 -28.88 -9.57
N LEU A 146 -17.91 -29.43 -9.45
CA LEU A 146 -16.64 -28.96 -10.02
C LEU A 146 -16.00 -30.11 -10.80
N ASP A 147 -15.85 -29.96 -12.12
CA ASP A 147 -15.35 -31.01 -13.04
C ASP A 147 -16.06 -32.36 -12.82
N GLY A 148 -17.38 -32.32 -12.66
CA GLY A 148 -18.23 -33.49 -12.41
C GLY A 148 -18.23 -34.01 -10.95
N SER A 149 -17.32 -33.54 -10.10
CA SER A 149 -17.26 -33.91 -8.68
C SER A 149 -18.22 -33.07 -7.85
N ALA A 150 -19.08 -33.69 -7.05
CA ALA A 150 -20.02 -32.99 -6.17
C ALA A 150 -19.28 -32.19 -5.10
N VAL A 151 -19.70 -30.94 -4.86
CA VAL A 151 -19.09 -30.10 -3.81
C VAL A 151 -19.49 -30.53 -2.40
N GLN A 152 -20.58 -31.29 -2.27
CA GLN A 152 -21.11 -31.71 -0.98
C GLN A 152 -20.11 -32.64 -0.28
N GLY A 153 -19.74 -32.29 0.95
CA GLY A 153 -18.69 -32.96 1.71
C GLY A 153 -17.28 -32.39 1.49
N MET A 154 -17.10 -31.45 0.55
CA MET A 154 -15.87 -30.67 0.44
C MET A 154 -15.88 -29.53 1.47
N THR A 155 -14.70 -29.20 1.98
CA THR A 155 -14.46 -27.92 2.65
C THR A 155 -14.44 -26.79 1.63
N LEU A 156 -14.72 -25.56 2.07
CA LEU A 156 -14.62 -24.37 1.20
C LEU A 156 -13.22 -24.23 0.59
N ALA A 157 -12.17 -24.54 1.36
CA ALA A 157 -10.80 -24.49 0.90
C ALA A 157 -10.51 -25.49 -0.24
N GLN A 158 -11.06 -26.70 -0.18
CA GLN A 158 -10.95 -27.69 -1.26
C GLN A 158 -11.67 -27.22 -2.52
N ALA A 159 -12.88 -26.70 -2.39
CA ALA A 159 -13.63 -26.17 -3.53
C ALA A 159 -12.89 -24.98 -4.20
N ILE A 160 -12.35 -24.06 -3.40
CA ILE A 160 -11.51 -22.95 -3.91
C ILE A 160 -10.26 -23.49 -4.60
N GLY A 161 -9.60 -24.50 -4.04
CA GLY A 161 -8.43 -25.14 -4.63
C GLY A 161 -8.70 -25.70 -6.03
N LEU A 162 -9.87 -26.31 -6.23
CA LEU A 162 -10.32 -26.80 -7.54
C LEU A 162 -10.69 -25.67 -8.50
N MET A 163 -11.32 -24.59 -8.03
CA MET A 163 -11.65 -23.43 -8.86
C MET A 163 -10.41 -22.64 -9.30
N ARG A 164 -9.37 -22.61 -8.46
CA ARG A 164 -8.05 -22.07 -8.80
C ARG A 164 -7.30 -22.99 -9.76
N GLY A 165 -6.32 -22.42 -10.44
CA GLY A 165 -5.48 -23.18 -11.36
C GLY A 165 -4.81 -22.28 -12.39
N LYS A 166 -3.95 -22.89 -13.21
CA LYS A 166 -3.16 -22.16 -14.21
C LYS A 166 -4.07 -21.37 -15.16
N PRO A 167 -3.81 -20.07 -15.39
CA PRO A 167 -4.51 -19.30 -16.41
C PRO A 167 -4.49 -20.01 -17.78
N GLY A 168 -5.61 -19.99 -18.49
CA GLY A 168 -5.83 -20.71 -19.74
C GLY A 168 -6.36 -22.14 -19.59
N SER A 169 -6.30 -22.75 -18.40
CA SER A 169 -6.91 -24.06 -18.15
C SER A 169 -8.45 -23.95 -18.05
N LYS A 170 -9.15 -25.05 -18.36
CA LYS A 170 -10.62 -25.11 -18.28
C LYS A 170 -11.08 -25.74 -16.97
N ILE A 171 -12.30 -25.39 -16.56
CA ILE A 171 -13.06 -26.06 -15.50
C ILE A 171 -14.54 -26.05 -15.88
N ILE A 172 -15.25 -27.11 -15.53
CA ILE A 172 -16.70 -27.22 -15.68
C ILE A 172 -17.35 -27.00 -14.31
N LEU A 173 -18.20 -25.98 -14.22
CA LEU A 173 -19.04 -25.70 -13.07
C LEU A 173 -20.47 -26.16 -13.34
N THR A 174 -21.07 -26.96 -12.46
CA THR A 174 -22.52 -27.15 -12.45
C THR A 174 -23.11 -26.16 -11.44
N VAL A 175 -23.93 -25.24 -11.92
CA VAL A 175 -24.52 -24.14 -11.14
C VAL A 175 -26.04 -24.26 -11.14
N ILE A 176 -26.66 -24.03 -9.99
CA ILE A 176 -28.12 -23.96 -9.84
C ILE A 176 -28.52 -22.58 -9.28
N ARG A 177 -29.55 -21.98 -9.88
CA ARG A 177 -30.18 -20.75 -9.40
C ARG A 177 -31.57 -21.07 -8.90
N LYS A 178 -32.02 -20.41 -7.83
CA LYS A 178 -33.34 -20.64 -7.24
C LYS A 178 -34.45 -20.49 -8.30
N GLY A 179 -35.18 -21.57 -8.56
CA GLY A 179 -36.26 -21.61 -9.55
C GLY A 179 -35.83 -21.90 -10.99
N GLU A 180 -34.54 -22.18 -11.23
CA GLU A 180 -33.99 -22.59 -12.53
C GLU A 180 -33.42 -24.01 -12.45
N GLU A 181 -33.41 -24.72 -13.58
CA GLU A 181 -32.72 -26.02 -13.71
C GLU A 181 -31.20 -25.86 -13.60
N PRO A 182 -30.46 -26.87 -13.09
CA PRO A 182 -29.00 -26.85 -13.07
C PRO A 182 -28.41 -26.70 -14.47
N ARG A 183 -27.38 -25.86 -14.60
CA ARG A 183 -26.65 -25.63 -15.86
C ARG A 183 -25.17 -25.87 -15.70
N GLU A 184 -24.56 -26.46 -16.73
CA GLU A 184 -23.11 -26.62 -16.82
C GLU A 184 -22.49 -25.44 -17.55
N LEU A 185 -21.49 -24.83 -16.94
CA LEU A 185 -20.74 -23.71 -17.47
C LEU A 185 -19.27 -24.13 -17.59
N THR A 186 -18.74 -24.11 -18.81
CA THR A 186 -17.29 -24.29 -19.03
C THR A 186 -16.62 -22.93 -18.96
N LEU A 187 -15.76 -22.74 -17.96
CA LEU A 187 -15.00 -21.51 -17.79
C LEU A 187 -13.52 -21.76 -18.10
N VAL A 188 -12.88 -20.73 -18.66
CA VAL A 188 -11.43 -20.69 -18.82
C VAL A 188 -10.87 -19.85 -17.69
N ARG A 189 -10.00 -20.43 -16.86
CA ARG A 189 -9.33 -19.71 -15.77
C ARG A 189 -8.52 -18.56 -16.36
N ALA A 190 -8.61 -17.40 -15.74
CA ALA A 190 -7.85 -16.22 -16.11
C ALA A 190 -6.99 -15.77 -14.94
N LYS A 191 -6.08 -14.83 -15.21
CA LYS A 191 -5.44 -14.06 -14.16
C LYS A 191 -6.47 -13.08 -13.62
N ILE A 192 -6.80 -13.20 -12.34
CA ILE A 192 -7.77 -12.36 -11.64
C ILE A 192 -6.98 -11.34 -10.83
N GLU A 193 -7.25 -10.06 -11.06
CA GLU A 193 -6.65 -8.96 -10.32
C GLU A 193 -7.61 -8.52 -9.22
N THR A 194 -7.09 -8.29 -8.02
CA THR A 194 -7.86 -7.78 -6.88
C THR A 194 -7.23 -6.51 -6.37
N SER A 195 -7.98 -5.41 -6.39
CA SER A 195 -7.45 -4.14 -5.90
C SER A 195 -7.50 -4.08 -4.37
N SER A 196 -6.36 -3.74 -3.79
CA SER A 196 -6.17 -3.46 -2.36
C SER A 196 -6.50 -2.00 -1.98
N ILE A 197 -6.95 -1.20 -2.95
CA ILE A 197 -7.25 0.22 -2.77
C ILE A 197 -8.75 0.46 -2.94
N LYS A 198 -9.30 1.31 -2.08
CA LYS A 198 -10.67 1.80 -2.19
C LYS A 198 -10.72 3.32 -1.97
N GLY A 199 -10.99 4.06 -3.03
CA GLY A 199 -11.30 5.49 -3.01
C GLY A 199 -12.80 5.78 -2.93
N ARG A 200 -13.20 6.71 -2.05
CA ARG A 200 -14.55 7.30 -2.00
C ARG A 200 -14.53 8.73 -1.46
N LEU A 201 -15.51 9.55 -1.83
CA LEU A 201 -15.75 10.82 -1.14
C LEU A 201 -16.33 10.58 0.26
N LEU A 202 -15.84 11.34 1.24
CA LEU A 202 -16.41 11.41 2.59
C LEU A 202 -17.54 12.46 2.64
N GLU A 203 -17.31 13.58 1.96
CA GLU A 203 -18.24 14.70 1.77
C GLU A 203 -17.76 15.56 0.60
N GLU A 204 -18.46 16.67 0.30
CA GLU A 204 -18.11 17.54 -0.82
C GLU A 204 -16.67 18.08 -0.71
N GLY A 205 -15.83 17.64 -1.65
CA GLY A 205 -14.43 18.06 -1.74
C GLY A 205 -13.47 17.34 -0.79
N TYR A 206 -13.88 16.34 -0.02
CA TYR A 206 -12.97 15.58 0.85
C TYR A 206 -13.00 14.09 0.51
N GLY A 207 -11.85 13.57 0.10
CA GLY A 207 -11.68 12.18 -0.31
C GLY A 207 -11.11 11.30 0.81
N LEU A 208 -11.42 10.01 0.74
CA LEU A 208 -10.75 8.94 1.46
C LEU A 208 -10.17 7.97 0.44
N ILE A 209 -8.89 7.65 0.56
CA ILE A 209 -8.30 6.47 -0.06
C ILE A 209 -7.83 5.54 1.05
N ARG A 210 -8.37 4.33 1.08
CA ARG A 210 -7.92 3.26 1.99
C ARG A 210 -7.05 2.28 1.21
N ILE A 211 -5.85 2.01 1.71
CA ILE A 211 -4.96 0.96 1.19
C ILE A 211 -4.92 -0.15 2.23
N SER A 212 -5.47 -1.34 1.91
CA SER A 212 -5.46 -2.48 2.84
C SER A 212 -4.17 -3.29 2.80
N GLN A 213 -3.43 -3.23 1.69
CA GLN A 213 -2.14 -3.89 1.49
C GLN A 213 -1.38 -3.23 0.33
N PHE A 214 -0.05 -3.25 0.36
CA PHE A 214 0.78 -2.80 -0.77
C PHE A 214 1.09 -3.97 -1.71
N GLN A 215 0.61 -3.85 -2.94
CA GLN A 215 0.81 -4.77 -4.06
C GLN A 215 1.64 -4.09 -5.15
N VAL A 216 2.10 -4.88 -6.13
CA VAL A 216 2.91 -4.37 -7.26
C VAL A 216 2.22 -3.23 -8.01
N HIS A 217 0.88 -3.27 -8.16
CA HIS A 217 0.11 -2.26 -8.89
C HIS A 217 -0.44 -1.12 -8.00
N THR A 218 -0.14 -1.09 -6.69
CA THR A 218 -0.74 -0.11 -5.76
C THR A 218 -0.49 1.34 -6.16
N GLY A 219 0.71 1.71 -6.66
CA GLY A 219 0.96 3.08 -7.11
C GLY A 219 0.06 3.51 -8.29
N ARG A 220 -0.16 2.60 -9.25
CA ARG A 220 -1.06 2.85 -10.39
C ARG A 220 -2.51 2.99 -9.95
N ASP A 221 -2.96 2.07 -9.09
CA ASP A 221 -4.33 2.08 -8.54
C ASP A 221 -4.58 3.34 -7.70
N PHE A 222 -3.57 3.80 -6.96
CA PHE A 222 -3.64 5.03 -6.17
C PHE A 222 -3.89 6.24 -7.07
N ASN A 223 -3.11 6.41 -8.14
CA ASN A 223 -3.29 7.49 -9.10
C ASN A 223 -4.66 7.45 -9.78
N ARG A 224 -5.14 6.25 -10.14
CA ARG A 224 -6.49 6.06 -10.69
C ARG A 224 -7.56 6.50 -9.70
N ASP A 225 -7.46 6.10 -8.44
CA ASP A 225 -8.45 6.44 -7.42
C ASP A 225 -8.41 7.94 -7.05
N VAL A 226 -7.24 8.58 -7.07
CA VAL A 226 -7.12 10.05 -6.96
C VAL A 226 -7.85 10.74 -8.11
N GLU A 227 -7.62 10.30 -9.35
CA GLU A 227 -8.28 10.88 -10.53
C GLU A 227 -9.79 10.68 -10.47
N LYS A 228 -10.26 9.50 -10.05
CA LYS A 228 -11.67 9.24 -9.80
C LYS A 228 -12.27 10.24 -8.81
N LEU A 229 -11.61 10.46 -7.66
CA LEU A 229 -12.06 11.42 -6.66
C LEU A 229 -12.05 12.86 -7.18
N ARG A 230 -11.07 13.21 -8.03
CA ARG A 230 -11.01 14.51 -8.71
C ARG A 230 -12.21 14.72 -9.63
N VAL A 231 -12.57 13.71 -10.43
CA VAL A 231 -13.74 13.75 -11.31
C VAL A 231 -15.04 13.83 -10.51
N GLU A 232 -15.21 12.98 -9.49
CA GLU A 232 -16.41 12.96 -8.63
C GLU A 232 -16.60 14.30 -7.88
N SER A 233 -15.50 14.94 -7.46
CA SER A 233 -15.52 16.26 -6.83
C SER A 233 -15.57 17.43 -7.82
N LYS A 234 -15.73 17.17 -9.13
CA LYS A 234 -15.75 18.19 -10.20
C LYS A 234 -14.51 19.09 -10.19
N GLY A 235 -13.35 18.51 -9.88
CA GLY A 235 -12.07 19.20 -9.75
C GLY A 235 -11.90 20.01 -8.47
N LYS A 236 -12.82 19.91 -7.50
CA LYS A 236 -12.80 20.68 -6.24
C LYS A 236 -12.38 19.81 -5.05
N LEU A 237 -11.39 18.95 -5.23
CA LEU A 237 -10.82 18.19 -4.11
C LEU A 237 -10.01 19.15 -3.22
N ARG A 238 -10.42 19.26 -1.96
CA ARG A 238 -9.87 20.16 -0.93
C ARG A 238 -9.00 19.44 0.10
N GLY A 239 -9.10 18.12 0.18
CA GLY A 239 -8.29 17.31 1.07
C GLY A 239 -8.43 15.82 0.80
N LEU A 240 -7.41 15.05 1.18
CA LEU A 240 -7.42 13.60 1.14
C LEU A 240 -7.05 13.00 2.50
N VAL A 241 -7.88 12.08 3.02
CA VAL A 241 -7.47 11.15 4.07
C VAL A 241 -6.90 9.89 3.42
N LEU A 242 -5.66 9.55 3.74
CA LEU A 242 -5.02 8.29 3.37
C LEU A 242 -5.08 7.32 4.56
N ASP A 243 -5.99 6.35 4.52
CA ASP A 243 -6.18 5.38 5.61
C ASP A 243 -5.31 4.13 5.41
N LEU A 244 -4.31 4.00 6.28
CA LEU A 244 -3.37 2.89 6.36
C LEU A 244 -3.61 2.02 7.61
N ARG A 245 -4.72 2.20 8.34
CA ARG A 245 -5.04 1.38 9.52
C ARG A 245 -5.24 -0.08 9.15
N ASN A 246 -4.66 -0.96 9.96
CA ASN A 246 -4.69 -2.41 9.77
C ASN A 246 -4.07 -2.86 8.43
N ASN A 247 -3.16 -2.07 7.86
CA ASN A 247 -2.39 -2.46 6.68
C ASN A 247 -1.02 -3.00 7.11
N PRO A 248 -0.77 -4.32 7.02
CA PRO A 248 0.47 -4.94 7.48
C PRO A 248 1.69 -4.67 6.58
N GLY A 249 1.51 -3.85 5.54
CA GLY A 249 2.52 -3.47 4.57
C GLY A 249 2.33 -4.20 3.25
N GLY A 250 3.41 -4.73 2.70
CA GLY A 250 3.41 -5.35 1.38
C GLY A 250 4.73 -5.09 0.65
N VAL A 251 4.68 -4.94 -0.66
CA VAL A 251 5.88 -4.71 -1.46
C VAL A 251 6.41 -3.28 -1.27
N LEU A 252 7.74 -3.15 -1.20
CA LEU A 252 8.44 -1.86 -1.02
C LEU A 252 8.11 -0.89 -2.15
N ASP A 253 8.18 -1.35 -3.40
CA ASP A 253 7.95 -0.53 -4.60
C ASP A 253 6.55 0.10 -4.61
N GLY A 254 5.55 -0.60 -4.07
CA GLY A 254 4.19 -0.07 -3.94
C GLY A 254 4.12 1.11 -2.97
N ALA A 255 4.82 1.04 -1.84
CA ALA A 255 4.90 2.15 -0.89
C ALA A 255 5.74 3.31 -1.42
N VAL A 256 6.83 3.02 -2.11
CA VAL A 256 7.65 4.05 -2.77
C VAL A 256 6.79 4.79 -3.80
N ALA A 257 6.08 4.08 -4.68
CA ALA A 257 5.25 4.69 -5.70
C ALA A 257 4.10 5.54 -5.14
N VAL A 258 3.47 5.12 -4.04
CA VAL A 258 2.43 5.94 -3.37
C VAL A 258 3.02 7.18 -2.71
N SER A 259 4.21 7.07 -2.11
CA SER A 259 4.89 8.22 -1.49
C SER A 259 5.36 9.22 -2.54
N ASP A 260 5.96 8.70 -3.63
CA ASP A 260 6.44 9.47 -4.78
C ASP A 260 5.31 10.25 -5.44
N ALA A 261 4.13 9.65 -5.64
CA ALA A 261 2.96 10.33 -6.18
C ALA A 261 2.50 11.55 -5.36
N LEU A 262 2.90 11.67 -4.09
CA LEU A 262 2.48 12.73 -3.18
C LEU A 262 3.59 13.73 -2.85
N LEU A 263 4.82 13.50 -3.31
CA LEU A 263 6.00 14.29 -2.97
C LEU A 263 6.63 14.90 -4.22
N GLU A 264 7.08 16.15 -4.12
CA GLU A 264 7.77 16.82 -5.25
C GLU A 264 9.28 16.51 -5.28
N SER A 265 9.87 16.20 -4.13
CA SER A 265 11.30 15.91 -3.96
C SER A 265 11.57 15.35 -2.56
N GLY A 266 12.81 14.93 -2.30
CA GLY A 266 13.27 14.44 -1.01
C GLY A 266 13.44 12.93 -0.97
N ILE A 267 14.01 12.42 0.12
CA ILE A 267 14.11 10.98 0.35
C ILE A 267 12.73 10.46 0.76
N ILE A 268 12.34 9.31 0.22
CA ILE A 268 11.16 8.54 0.64
C ILE A 268 11.58 7.56 1.73
N VAL A 269 12.59 6.74 1.43
CA VAL A 269 13.11 5.72 2.35
C VAL A 269 14.54 5.39 1.98
N SER A 270 15.35 5.03 2.97
CA SER A 270 16.68 4.45 2.74
C SER A 270 16.77 3.06 3.33
N THR A 271 17.52 2.17 2.70
CA THR A 271 17.81 0.82 3.18
C THR A 271 19.29 0.70 3.55
N ARG A 272 19.61 -0.16 4.51
CA ARG A 272 20.99 -0.53 4.88
C ARG A 272 21.04 -2.03 5.14
N GLY A 273 21.89 -2.75 4.43
CA GLY A 273 22.08 -4.19 4.56
C GLY A 273 23.54 -4.62 4.49
N ARG A 274 23.79 -5.91 4.67
CA ARG A 274 25.15 -6.49 4.71
C ARG A 274 25.79 -6.63 3.32
N GLN A 275 24.98 -6.90 2.31
CA GLN A 275 25.45 -7.13 0.94
C GLN A 275 25.73 -5.78 0.25
N GLU A 276 26.70 -5.76 -0.64
CA GLU A 276 26.91 -4.63 -1.55
C GLU A 276 25.64 -4.43 -2.40
N GLY A 277 25.13 -3.20 -2.47
CA GLY A 277 23.84 -2.89 -3.10
C GLY A 277 22.59 -3.09 -2.23
N ALA A 278 22.71 -3.63 -1.00
CA ALA A 278 21.59 -3.67 -0.04
C ALA A 278 21.36 -2.32 0.67
N GLY A 279 22.25 -1.35 0.46
CA GLY A 279 22.04 0.05 0.80
C GLY A 279 21.55 0.83 -0.40
N GLN A 280 20.33 1.35 -0.35
CA GLN A 280 19.71 2.13 -1.42
C GLN A 280 18.93 3.30 -0.83
N GLU A 281 18.92 4.43 -1.53
CA GLU A 281 18.03 5.54 -1.24
C GLU A 281 16.98 5.65 -2.35
N PHE A 282 15.72 5.73 -1.94
CA PHE A 282 14.60 5.96 -2.84
C PHE A 282 14.22 7.43 -2.73
N LEU A 283 14.34 8.15 -3.84
CA LEU A 283 14.09 9.58 -3.92
C LEU A 283 12.75 9.83 -4.62
N ALA A 284 12.03 10.86 -4.17
CA ALA A 284 10.85 11.34 -4.85
C ALA A 284 11.21 12.11 -6.13
N THR A 285 10.32 12.03 -7.09
CA THR A 285 10.37 12.70 -8.39
C THR A 285 9.29 13.78 -8.46
N PRO A 286 9.51 14.89 -9.19
CA PRO A 286 8.50 15.95 -9.29
C PRO A 286 7.17 15.47 -9.88
N GLY A 287 6.04 15.90 -9.30
CA GLY A 287 4.70 15.55 -9.75
C GLY A 287 3.73 15.11 -8.65
N ASP A 288 3.46 15.96 -7.65
CA ASP A 288 2.41 15.69 -6.66
C ASP A 288 1.03 15.61 -7.36
N VAL A 289 0.46 14.40 -7.40
CA VAL A 289 -0.83 14.13 -8.06
C VAL A 289 -2.00 14.86 -7.41
N LEU A 290 -1.82 15.33 -6.18
CA LEU A 290 -2.79 16.15 -5.46
C LEU A 290 -2.54 17.65 -5.60
N ALA A 291 -1.49 18.08 -6.32
CA ALA A 291 -1.15 19.48 -6.55
C ALA A 291 -1.16 20.33 -5.26
N GLY A 292 -0.57 19.81 -4.18
CA GLY A 292 -0.51 20.49 -2.89
C GLY A 292 -1.79 20.44 -2.04
N VAL A 293 -2.84 19.73 -2.49
CA VAL A 293 -4.02 19.50 -1.66
C VAL A 293 -3.60 18.83 -0.34
N PRO A 294 -4.08 19.32 0.83
CA PRO A 294 -3.74 18.77 2.14
C PRO A 294 -4.02 17.28 2.26
N VAL A 295 -3.13 16.58 2.97
CA VAL A 295 -3.24 15.14 3.24
C VAL A 295 -3.14 14.88 4.72
N VAL A 296 -3.98 13.97 5.21
CA VAL A 296 -3.87 13.36 6.54
C VAL A 296 -3.68 11.85 6.36
N VAL A 297 -2.64 11.29 6.96
CA VAL A 297 -2.39 9.84 6.98
C VAL A 297 -2.92 9.26 8.28
N LEU A 298 -3.84 8.31 8.19
CA LEU A 298 -4.45 7.66 9.36
C LEU A 298 -3.80 6.30 9.60
N VAL A 299 -3.21 6.10 10.78
CA VAL A 299 -2.45 4.89 11.17
C VAL A 299 -2.91 4.30 12.50
N ASN A 300 -2.61 3.02 12.72
CA ASN A 300 -2.78 2.37 14.02
C ASN A 300 -1.73 1.28 14.26
N GLY A 301 -1.81 0.55 15.37
CA GLY A 301 -0.88 -0.55 15.68
C GLY A 301 -0.87 -1.72 14.69
N GLY A 302 -1.84 -1.79 13.76
CA GLY A 302 -1.85 -2.74 12.65
C GLY A 302 -1.19 -2.21 11.37
N SER A 303 -0.79 -0.93 11.33
CA SER A 303 -0.01 -0.34 10.26
C SER A 303 1.45 -0.79 10.41
N ALA A 304 2.00 -1.50 9.43
CA ALA A 304 3.36 -2.04 9.51
C ALA A 304 4.11 -1.95 8.18
N SER A 305 5.44 -2.01 8.24
CA SER A 305 6.32 -2.17 7.08
C SER A 305 6.09 -1.08 6.02
N ALA A 306 5.69 -1.45 4.79
CA ALA A 306 5.37 -0.51 3.71
C ALA A 306 4.42 0.63 4.12
N SER A 307 3.45 0.39 5.01
CA SER A 307 2.58 1.44 5.56
C SER A 307 3.35 2.49 6.37
N GLU A 308 4.35 2.04 7.12
CA GLU A 308 5.20 2.89 7.95
C GLU A 308 6.20 3.68 7.10
N ILE A 309 6.61 3.14 5.96
CA ILE A 309 7.39 3.85 4.94
C ILE A 309 6.59 5.03 4.42
N VAL A 310 5.34 4.82 3.98
CA VAL A 310 4.49 5.92 3.48
C VAL A 310 4.24 6.97 4.56
N ALA A 311 3.84 6.53 5.76
CA ALA A 311 3.60 7.46 6.87
C ALA A 311 4.85 8.26 7.23
N GLY A 312 6.00 7.60 7.38
CA GLY A 312 7.27 8.25 7.70
C GLY A 312 7.79 9.16 6.59
N ALA A 313 7.64 8.77 5.32
CA ALA A 313 8.03 9.58 4.18
C ALA A 313 7.25 10.89 4.12
N LEU A 314 5.92 10.81 4.24
CA LEU A 314 5.05 11.99 4.19
C LEU A 314 5.18 12.87 5.43
N GLN A 315 5.39 12.26 6.61
CA GLN A 315 5.61 12.99 7.87
C GLN A 315 6.94 13.76 7.84
N ASP A 316 8.05 13.08 7.57
CA ASP A 316 9.39 13.68 7.65
C ASP A 316 9.60 14.74 6.56
N ASN A 317 8.96 14.60 5.39
CA ASN A 317 8.94 15.62 4.34
C ASN A 317 7.88 16.74 4.57
N ARG A 318 7.16 16.71 5.70
CA ARG A 318 6.08 17.67 6.05
C ARG A 318 4.98 17.79 5.00
N ARG A 319 4.69 16.70 4.29
CA ARG A 319 3.65 16.65 3.26
C ARG A 319 2.28 16.33 3.83
N ALA A 320 2.23 15.57 4.94
CA ALA A 320 0.99 15.16 5.58
C ALA A 320 1.14 15.10 7.10
N LEU A 321 0.03 15.31 7.80
CA LEU A 321 -0.07 14.99 9.24
C LEU A 321 -0.40 13.52 9.42
N VAL A 322 0.31 12.84 10.31
CA VAL A 322 0.02 11.47 10.73
C VAL A 322 -0.88 11.50 11.95
N VAL A 323 -2.03 10.83 11.87
CA VAL A 323 -3.08 10.83 12.90
C VAL A 323 -3.38 9.39 13.32
N GLY A 324 -3.73 9.17 14.58
CA GLY A 324 -4.19 7.87 15.09
C GLY A 324 -3.37 7.36 16.28
N THR A 325 -2.90 6.11 16.22
CA THR A 325 -2.04 5.54 17.27
C THR A 325 -0.70 5.11 16.68
N THR A 326 0.33 4.93 17.51
CA THR A 326 1.64 4.43 17.07
C THR A 326 1.50 3.16 16.22
N SER A 327 2.27 3.09 15.13
CA SER A 327 2.31 1.94 14.24
C SER A 327 3.10 0.76 14.81
N PHE A 328 3.16 -0.36 14.08
CA PHE A 328 3.67 -1.64 14.60
C PHE A 328 5.18 -1.66 14.92
N GLY A 329 6.01 -0.98 14.13
CA GLY A 329 7.46 -0.93 14.31
C GLY A 329 8.26 -2.00 13.58
N LYS A 330 7.91 -2.33 12.33
CA LYS A 330 8.66 -3.31 11.53
C LYS A 330 9.59 -2.61 10.54
N GLY A 331 10.78 -2.23 10.99
CA GLY A 331 11.85 -1.56 10.22
C GLY A 331 12.78 -2.48 9.42
N SER A 332 12.34 -3.69 9.06
CA SER A 332 13.14 -4.69 8.33
C SER A 332 12.61 -4.94 6.91
N VAL A 333 13.53 -5.20 5.98
CA VAL A 333 13.25 -5.56 4.59
C VAL A 333 13.48 -7.06 4.42
N GLN A 334 12.46 -7.74 3.88
CA GLN A 334 12.58 -9.14 3.49
C GLN A 334 12.77 -9.25 1.99
N THR A 335 13.80 -9.98 1.57
CA THR A 335 13.98 -10.40 0.18
C THR A 335 13.49 -11.83 0.03
N VAL A 336 12.75 -12.08 -1.05
CA VAL A 336 12.33 -13.42 -1.44
C VAL A 336 13.35 -13.96 -2.43
N LEU A 337 14.05 -15.02 -2.05
CA LEU A 337 15.06 -15.72 -2.84
C LEU A 337 14.45 -17.01 -3.41
N PRO A 338 14.17 -17.08 -4.72
CA PRO A 338 13.63 -18.29 -5.33
C PRO A 338 14.60 -19.46 -5.21
N LEU A 339 14.06 -20.65 -5.00
CA LEU A 339 14.76 -21.92 -5.02
C LEU A 339 14.17 -22.83 -6.11
N ASN A 340 14.82 -23.98 -6.34
CA ASN A 340 14.32 -24.99 -7.27
C ASN A 340 12.93 -25.52 -6.86
N ALA A 341 12.19 -26.05 -7.84
CA ALA A 341 10.86 -26.64 -7.65
C ALA A 341 9.78 -25.68 -7.08
N GLY A 342 9.88 -24.39 -7.41
CA GLY A 342 8.88 -23.38 -7.01
C GLY A 342 8.90 -23.06 -5.52
N LYS A 343 9.98 -23.38 -4.82
CA LYS A 343 10.20 -23.06 -3.40
C LYS A 343 10.91 -21.72 -3.27
N GLY A 344 11.04 -21.20 -2.06
CA GLY A 344 11.80 -19.98 -1.81
C GLY A 344 12.25 -19.81 -0.37
N ILE A 345 13.11 -18.83 -0.14
CA ILE A 345 13.47 -18.35 1.20
C ILE A 345 13.06 -16.89 1.27
N LYS A 346 12.27 -16.54 2.29
CA LYS A 346 12.05 -15.15 2.68
C LYS A 346 13.09 -14.83 3.76
N LEU A 347 13.95 -13.86 3.52
CA LEU A 347 15.08 -13.56 4.40
C LEU A 347 15.15 -12.07 4.70
N THR A 348 15.38 -11.72 5.96
CA THR A 348 15.69 -10.33 6.32
C THR A 348 17.09 -9.96 5.83
N THR A 349 17.19 -9.05 4.88
CA THR A 349 18.44 -8.69 4.19
C THR A 349 18.90 -7.27 4.50
N ALA A 350 17.98 -6.38 4.87
CA ALA A 350 18.26 -5.00 5.19
C ALA A 350 17.31 -4.47 6.27
N ARG A 351 17.68 -3.31 6.82
CA ARG A 351 16.78 -2.44 7.61
C ARG A 351 16.48 -1.20 6.80
N TYR A 352 15.32 -0.61 7.00
CA TYR A 352 15.00 0.68 6.39
C TYR A 352 14.86 1.79 7.42
N TYR A 353 15.05 3.01 6.96
CA TYR A 353 15.09 4.23 7.75
C TYR A 353 14.25 5.29 7.05
N THR A 354 13.56 6.11 7.84
CA THR A 354 12.77 7.24 7.32
C THR A 354 13.68 8.33 6.77
N PRO A 355 13.15 9.35 6.08
CA PRO A 355 13.96 10.44 5.51
C PRO A 355 14.82 11.18 6.54
N SER A 356 14.35 11.31 7.79
CA SER A 356 15.15 11.89 8.89
C SER A 356 16.25 10.97 9.44
N GLY A 357 16.41 9.76 8.88
CA GLY A 357 17.38 8.76 9.34
C GLY A 357 16.93 7.95 10.56
N ARG A 358 15.68 8.10 11.02
CA ARG A 358 15.11 7.36 12.15
C ARG A 358 14.94 5.89 11.79
N SER A 359 15.40 5.00 12.67
CA SER A 359 15.04 3.59 12.60
C SER A 359 13.69 3.40 13.27
N ILE A 360 12.78 2.67 12.63
CA ILE A 360 11.45 2.42 13.19
C ILE A 360 11.29 1.00 13.73
N GLN A 361 12.36 0.20 13.68
CA GLN A 361 12.34 -1.17 14.18
C GLN A 361 12.08 -1.18 15.69
N ALA A 362 11.02 -1.87 16.11
CA ALA A 362 10.51 -1.94 17.48
C ALA A 362 10.00 -0.61 18.07
N GLU A 363 9.92 0.47 17.29
CA GLU A 363 9.41 1.78 17.73
C GLU A 363 8.13 2.20 17.01
N GLY A 364 8.09 1.99 15.69
CA GLY A 364 7.02 2.46 14.82
C GLY A 364 7.09 3.96 14.49
N ILE A 365 6.09 4.43 13.74
CA ILE A 365 5.81 5.82 13.44
C ILE A 365 4.87 6.33 14.53
N LYS A 366 5.35 7.33 15.27
CA LYS A 366 4.53 8.07 16.23
C LYS A 366 3.66 9.08 15.46
N PRO A 367 2.33 9.10 15.66
CA PRO A 367 1.47 10.08 15.02
C PRO A 367 1.76 11.49 15.54
N ASP A 368 1.60 12.49 14.69
CA ASP A 368 1.64 13.92 15.05
C ASP A 368 0.48 14.27 15.97
N ILE A 369 -0.70 13.68 15.72
CA ILE A 369 -1.89 13.85 16.55
C ILE A 369 -2.40 12.47 16.98
N VAL A 370 -2.31 12.20 18.28
CA VAL A 370 -2.79 10.94 18.86
C VAL A 370 -4.31 10.97 18.95
N VAL A 371 -4.96 10.00 18.30
CA VAL A 371 -6.41 9.78 18.38
C VAL A 371 -6.66 8.30 18.64
N ASN A 372 -7.12 7.96 19.85
CA ASN A 372 -7.44 6.60 20.21
C ASN A 372 -8.79 6.16 19.60
N PRO A 373 -8.98 4.87 19.29
CA PRO A 373 -10.29 4.34 18.91
C PRO A 373 -11.31 4.61 20.02
N ALA A 374 -12.48 5.14 19.65
CA ALA A 374 -13.58 5.38 20.58
C ALA A 374 -14.91 5.02 19.93
N ARG A 375 -15.88 4.66 20.76
CA ARG A 375 -17.30 4.63 20.38
C ARG A 375 -17.94 5.90 20.91
N VAL A 376 -18.55 6.66 20.00
CA VAL A 376 -19.25 7.89 20.34
C VAL A 376 -20.75 7.64 20.23
N SER A 377 -21.50 8.10 21.23
CA SER A 377 -22.95 8.24 21.16
C SER A 377 -23.25 9.72 21.11
N VAL A 378 -23.89 10.21 20.03
CA VAL A 378 -24.31 11.62 20.02
C VAL A 378 -25.54 11.77 20.92
N LEU A 379 -25.46 12.70 21.86
CA LEU A 379 -26.57 13.04 22.72
C LEU A 379 -27.57 13.85 21.88
N GLU A 380 -28.82 13.42 21.82
CA GLU A 380 -29.87 14.28 21.29
C GLU A 380 -29.92 15.54 22.16
N GLY A 381 -29.71 16.70 21.54
CA GLY A 381 -29.74 17.97 22.24
C GLY A 381 -31.11 18.14 22.89
N GLY A 382 -31.14 18.34 24.21
CA GLY A 382 -32.33 18.86 24.88
C GLY A 382 -32.79 20.15 24.20
N LEU A 383 -34.09 20.46 24.27
CA LEU A 383 -34.73 21.65 23.70
C LEU A 383 -33.95 22.93 24.07
N SER A 384 -32.97 23.30 23.26
CA SER A 384 -32.22 24.54 23.41
C SER A 384 -32.95 25.59 22.60
N VAL A 385 -33.65 26.48 23.30
CA VAL A 385 -34.26 27.67 22.70
C VAL A 385 -33.15 28.54 22.12
N ARG A 386 -33.19 28.80 20.81
CA ARG A 386 -32.32 29.76 20.12
C ARG A 386 -33.00 31.12 20.06
N GLU A 387 -32.23 32.17 19.76
CA GLU A 387 -32.78 33.52 19.51
C GLU A 387 -33.92 33.48 18.49
N ALA A 388 -33.76 32.69 17.42
CA ALA A 388 -34.79 32.49 16.38
C ALA A 388 -36.08 31.83 16.90
N ASP A 389 -36.03 31.12 18.02
CA ASP A 389 -37.18 30.46 18.66
C ASP A 389 -37.89 31.39 19.67
N LEU A 390 -37.29 32.55 20.00
CA LEU A 390 -37.89 33.53 20.89
C LEU A 390 -38.96 34.37 20.17
N GLN A 391 -40.02 34.67 20.91
CA GLN A 391 -41.08 35.56 20.45
C GLN A 391 -40.55 36.99 20.39
N GLY A 392 -40.62 37.63 19.21
CA GLY A 392 -40.13 38.99 19.00
C GLY A 392 -38.64 39.09 18.64
N HIS A 393 -37.99 37.99 18.27
CA HIS A 393 -36.61 38.01 17.82
C HIS A 393 -36.42 38.93 16.60
N LEU A 394 -35.24 39.55 16.54
CA LEU A 394 -34.87 40.39 15.41
C LEU A 394 -34.47 39.50 14.23
N GLY A 395 -35.20 39.61 13.11
CA GLY A 395 -34.85 38.93 11.87
C GLY A 395 -33.64 39.58 11.21
N ASN A 396 -32.74 38.78 10.63
CA ASN A 396 -31.73 39.29 9.71
C ASN A 396 -32.38 39.57 8.34
N ASP A 397 -31.90 40.61 7.65
CA ASP A 397 -32.31 40.96 6.29
C ASP A 397 -31.81 39.91 5.28
N GLY A 398 -32.49 38.75 5.19
CA GLY A 398 -32.16 37.74 4.20
C GLY A 398 -32.86 36.39 4.40
N LYS A 399 -33.01 35.66 3.29
CA LYS A 399 -33.64 34.32 3.12
C LYS A 399 -32.93 33.17 3.88
N ALA A 400 -32.47 33.39 5.11
CA ALA A 400 -31.69 32.44 5.90
C ALA A 400 -32.57 31.49 6.74
N ALA A 401 -33.80 31.90 7.08
CA ALA A 401 -34.68 31.16 7.99
C ALA A 401 -35.24 29.85 7.38
N GLU A 402 -35.52 29.81 6.06
CA GLU A 402 -36.08 28.61 5.41
C GLU A 402 -35.08 27.45 5.26
N LYS A 403 -33.77 27.73 5.24
CA LYS A 403 -32.75 26.69 5.01
C LYS A 403 -32.39 25.92 6.30
N ALA A 404 -32.49 26.56 7.46
CA ALA A 404 -32.13 25.97 8.75
C ALA A 404 -33.08 24.86 9.20
N ALA A 405 -34.36 24.92 8.83
CA ALA A 405 -35.37 23.90 9.18
C ALA A 405 -35.27 22.62 8.32
N ALA A 406 -34.76 22.74 7.09
CA ALA A 406 -34.56 21.60 6.18
C ALA A 406 -33.34 20.75 6.58
N ASP A 407 -32.25 21.38 7.03
CA ASP A 407 -31.02 20.69 7.46
C ASP A 407 -31.19 19.86 8.75
N SER A 408 -32.13 20.24 9.62
CA SER A 408 -32.46 19.50 10.85
C SER A 408 -33.20 18.19 10.61
N LYS A 409 -33.95 18.05 9.52
CA LYS A 409 -34.76 16.85 9.22
C LYS A 409 -33.98 15.74 8.50
N ALA A 410 -32.91 16.08 7.78
CA ALA A 410 -32.10 15.11 7.03
C ALA A 410 -31.04 14.36 7.89
N LYS A 411 -30.80 14.80 9.13
CA LYS A 411 -29.77 14.23 10.04
C LYS A 411 -30.26 13.07 10.92
N ALA A 412 -31.55 12.73 10.93
CA ALA A 412 -32.13 11.80 11.89
C ALA A 412 -31.96 10.30 11.54
N ASP A 413 -31.75 9.94 10.28
CA ASP A 413 -31.84 8.52 9.83
C ASP A 413 -30.52 7.87 9.38
N SER A 414 -29.38 8.57 9.42
CA SER A 414 -28.07 7.98 9.10
C SER A 414 -27.12 8.10 10.28
N LYS A 415 -26.53 6.98 10.73
CA LYS A 415 -25.40 7.03 11.66
C LYS A 415 -24.35 7.99 11.10
N THR A 416 -24.04 9.03 11.85
CA THR A 416 -23.04 10.02 11.47
C THR A 416 -21.66 9.40 11.38
N LEU A 417 -20.74 9.97 10.59
CA LEU A 417 -19.37 9.44 10.43
C LEU A 417 -18.68 9.20 11.79
N VAL A 418 -18.94 10.08 12.77
CA VAL A 418 -18.40 9.98 14.14
C VAL A 418 -18.89 8.72 14.89
N GLU A 419 -20.11 8.26 14.64
CA GLU A 419 -20.66 7.05 15.26
C GLU A 419 -20.18 5.77 14.57
N GLN A 420 -19.84 5.86 13.27
CA GLN A 420 -19.34 4.73 12.49
C GLN A 420 -17.82 4.54 12.68
N ASP A 421 -17.07 5.63 12.64
CA ASP A 421 -15.62 5.65 12.69
C ASP A 421 -15.11 6.98 13.27
N TYR A 422 -14.98 7.03 14.59
CA TYR A 422 -14.50 8.20 15.32
C TYR A 422 -13.14 8.69 14.82
N GLN A 423 -12.17 7.78 14.60
CA GLN A 423 -10.83 8.17 14.18
C GLN A 423 -10.83 8.79 12.78
N LEU A 424 -11.62 8.24 11.85
CA LEU A 424 -11.78 8.82 10.52
C LEU A 424 -12.48 10.19 10.57
N ASN A 425 -13.47 10.36 11.45
CA ASN A 425 -14.11 11.64 11.66
C ASN A 425 -13.13 12.70 12.18
N GLU A 426 -12.28 12.36 13.15
CA GLU A 426 -11.24 13.26 13.66
C GLU A 426 -10.20 13.58 12.58
N ALA A 427 -9.75 12.58 11.81
CA ALA A 427 -8.86 12.80 10.67
C ALA A 427 -9.46 13.77 9.64
N LEU A 428 -10.76 13.66 9.36
CA LEU A 428 -11.48 14.58 8.48
C LEU A 428 -11.56 16.00 9.07
N ASN A 429 -11.81 16.13 10.38
CA ASN A 429 -11.85 17.44 11.05
C ASN A 429 -10.48 18.14 11.03
N ILE A 430 -9.41 17.38 11.30
CA ILE A 430 -8.03 17.86 11.20
C ILE A 430 -7.71 18.29 9.77
N LEU A 431 -8.10 17.48 8.78
CA LEU A 431 -7.91 17.77 7.37
C LEU A 431 -8.63 19.05 6.93
N LYS A 432 -9.87 19.26 7.40
CA LYS A 432 -10.63 20.50 7.16
C LYS A 432 -9.94 21.73 7.75
N ALA A 433 -9.42 21.62 8.97
CA ALA A 433 -8.67 22.69 9.61
C ALA A 433 -7.38 23.01 8.82
N ALA A 434 -6.65 21.99 8.38
CA ALA A 434 -5.46 22.15 7.54
C ALA A 434 -5.82 22.82 6.19
N ALA A 435 -6.87 22.36 5.52
CA ALA A 435 -7.33 22.94 4.25
C ALA A 435 -7.84 24.38 4.38
N TRP A 436 -8.36 24.77 5.55
CA TRP A 436 -8.69 26.15 5.83
C TRP A 436 -7.45 27.03 5.90
N SER A 437 -6.38 26.56 6.57
CA SER A 437 -5.14 27.32 6.75
C SER A 437 -4.37 27.59 5.45
N THR A 438 -4.63 26.79 4.41
CA THR A 438 -4.00 26.93 3.08
C THR A 438 -4.81 27.82 2.11
N LEU A 439 -5.98 28.33 2.50
CA LEU A 439 -6.73 29.28 1.68
C LEU A 439 -6.02 30.64 1.66
N PRO A 440 -5.99 31.34 0.51
CA PRO A 440 -5.45 32.70 0.45
C PRO A 440 -6.23 33.61 1.41
N THR A 441 -5.50 34.27 2.32
CA THR A 441 -6.09 35.24 3.25
C THR A 441 -6.80 36.35 2.47
N VAL A 442 -8.09 36.52 2.71
CA VAL A 442 -8.84 37.67 2.18
C VAL A 442 -8.26 38.93 2.85
N ALA A 443 -7.69 39.83 2.04
CA ALA A 443 -7.21 41.11 2.55
C ALA A 443 -8.35 41.84 3.27
N PRO A 444 -8.10 42.47 4.44
CA PRO A 444 -9.14 43.21 5.13
C PRO A 444 -9.71 44.29 4.21
N VAL A 445 -11.04 44.34 4.12
CA VAL A 445 -11.75 45.38 3.36
C VAL A 445 -11.35 46.72 3.99
N ALA A 446 -10.69 47.59 3.20
CA ALA A 446 -10.34 48.92 3.64
C ALA A 446 -11.63 49.65 4.09
N PRO A 447 -11.61 50.36 5.23
CA PRO A 447 -12.78 51.10 5.67
C PRO A 447 -13.19 52.12 4.59
N PRO A 448 -14.49 52.39 4.41
CA PRO A 448 -14.95 53.32 3.40
C PRO A 448 -14.33 54.69 3.64
N VAL A 449 -13.68 55.23 2.61
CA VAL A 449 -13.12 56.58 2.63
C VAL A 449 -14.27 57.56 2.82
N GLU A 450 -14.31 58.20 3.98
CA GLU A 450 -15.25 59.26 4.30
C GLU A 450 -15.00 60.41 3.31
N LYS A 451 -15.96 60.64 2.39
CA LYS A 451 -15.90 61.77 1.47
C LYS A 451 -15.95 63.06 2.30
N ALA A 452 -14.82 63.75 2.37
CA ALA A 452 -14.74 65.09 2.94
C ALA A 452 -15.80 66.00 2.29
N ALA A 453 -16.74 66.45 3.10
CA ALA A 453 -17.70 67.47 2.73
C ALA A 453 -16.93 68.79 2.53
N LEU A 454 -16.73 69.19 1.27
CA LEU A 454 -16.30 70.53 0.92
C LEU A 454 -17.39 71.53 1.35
N ALA A 455 -17.12 72.20 2.46
CA ALA A 455 -17.90 73.35 2.92
C ALA A 455 -17.86 74.46 1.85
N ARG A 456 -19.04 74.86 1.38
CA ARG A 456 -19.23 76.08 0.59
C ARG A 456 -19.10 77.27 1.53
N THR A 457 -17.98 77.99 1.49
CA THR A 457 -17.91 79.34 2.04
C THR A 457 -18.42 80.35 1.02
N SER A 458 -19.65 80.78 1.25
CA SER A 458 -20.22 82.03 0.74
C SER A 458 -19.75 83.18 1.63
N THR A 459 -18.95 84.10 1.10
CA THR A 459 -18.84 85.46 1.65
C THR A 459 -18.72 86.46 0.52
N ALA A 460 -19.62 87.43 0.56
CA ALA A 460 -19.77 88.57 -0.32
C ALA A 460 -18.90 89.76 0.12
N ALA A 461 -18.88 90.76 -0.77
CA ALA A 461 -18.54 92.19 -0.60
C ALA A 461 -17.10 92.63 -0.90
N GLY A 462 -16.98 93.53 -1.88
CA GLY A 462 -15.78 94.23 -2.33
C GLY A 462 -15.87 94.60 -3.80
#